data_AF-A0A387B7S0-F1
#
_entry.id   AF-A0A387B7S0-F1
#
_cell.length_a   1.000
_cell.length_b   1.000
_cell.length_c   1.000
_cell.angle_alpha   90.00
_cell.angle_beta   90.00
_cell.angle_gamma   90.00
#
_symmetry.space_group_name_H-M   'P 1'
#
loop_
_entity.id
_entity.type
_entity.pdbx_description
1 polymer ?
#
loop_
_entity_poly.entity_id
_entity_poly.type
_entity_poly.pdbx_seq_one_letter_code
_entity_poly.pdbx_strand_id
1 'polypeptide(L)'
;MAVVLLAVLSGCATPDPRKFALESAQANFQGFDQQVQEQLPDLPTTGFRDFVVQSHRFGGAGSLIDLTEAEIREDAYSLQYGTTRILEASQDDDIATVLGFVSGYYETGGGWSYKQATVFSCFTVSLDLDDQRVLGFDDADCTDAIYAVTSRDDEVPFSELVPDLSR
;
A
#
# COMPACT_ATOMS: atom_id res chain seq x y z
N MET A 1 44.25 -7.59 -42.35
CA MET A 1 43.39 -6.55 -41.75
C MET A 1 42.50 -7.24 -40.73
N ALA A 2 42.70 -6.97 -39.44
CA ALA A 2 41.89 -7.54 -38.36
C ALA A 2 40.84 -6.49 -37.97
N VAL A 3 39.56 -6.81 -38.16
CA VAL A 3 38.44 -5.99 -37.69
C VAL A 3 38.16 -6.42 -36.25
N VAL A 4 38.52 -5.56 -35.30
CA VAL A 4 38.14 -5.72 -33.90
C VAL A 4 36.70 -5.22 -33.75
N LEU A 5 35.75 -6.15 -33.66
CA LEU A 5 34.38 -5.86 -33.25
C LEU A 5 34.38 -5.58 -31.74
N LEU A 6 34.37 -4.29 -31.39
CA LEU A 6 34.03 -3.83 -30.04
C LEU A 6 32.53 -4.05 -29.83
N ALA A 7 32.18 -5.20 -29.25
CA ALA A 7 30.86 -5.40 -28.65
C ALA A 7 30.78 -4.49 -27.43
N VAL A 8 30.17 -3.31 -27.60
CA VAL A 8 29.79 -2.46 -26.48
C VAL A 8 28.66 -3.19 -25.77
N LEU A 9 29.01 -4.01 -24.76
CA LEU A 9 28.08 -4.45 -23.74
C LEU A 9 27.72 -3.21 -22.94
N SER A 10 26.79 -2.41 -23.47
CA SER A 10 26.05 -1.42 -22.69
C SER A 10 25.26 -2.23 -21.66
N GLY A 11 25.90 -2.52 -20.53
CA GLY A 11 25.21 -3.02 -19.36
C GLY A 11 24.17 -1.96 -19.02
N CYS A 12 22.90 -2.23 -19.35
CA CYS A 12 21.81 -1.50 -18.74
C CYS A 12 21.99 -1.71 -17.24
N ALA A 13 22.44 -0.67 -16.54
CA ALA A 13 22.42 -0.66 -15.09
C ALA A 13 20.97 -0.96 -14.71
N THR A 14 20.74 -2.11 -14.08
CA THR A 14 19.43 -2.45 -13.55
C THR A 14 19.04 -1.31 -12.61
N PRO A 15 17.82 -0.75 -12.74
CA PRO A 15 17.33 0.23 -11.78
C PRO A 15 17.54 -0.30 -10.37
N ASP A 16 17.87 0.59 -9.42
CA ASP A 16 17.93 0.22 -8.01
C ASP A 16 16.58 -0.44 -7.64
N PRO A 17 16.57 -1.74 -7.29
CA PRO A 17 15.34 -2.46 -7.06
C PRO A 17 14.46 -1.82 -5.99
N ARG A 18 15.07 -1.33 -4.89
CA ARG A 18 14.33 -0.63 -3.84
C ARG A 18 13.66 0.62 -4.40
N LYS A 19 14.38 1.39 -5.22
CA LYS A 19 13.82 2.60 -5.85
C LYS A 19 12.61 2.29 -6.73
N PHE A 20 12.67 1.23 -7.54
CA PHE A 20 11.54 0.83 -8.38
C PHE A 20 10.33 0.36 -7.54
N ALA A 21 10.57 -0.41 -6.46
CA ALA A 21 9.52 -0.79 -5.51
C ALA A 21 8.83 0.44 -4.90
N LEU A 22 9.64 1.41 -4.46
CA LEU A 22 9.14 2.67 -3.91
C LEU A 22 8.30 3.40 -4.96
N GLU A 23 8.80 3.60 -6.18
CA GLU A 23 8.05 4.27 -7.25
C GLU A 23 6.71 3.56 -7.57
N SER A 24 6.69 2.21 -7.55
CA SER A 24 5.45 1.46 -7.75
C SER A 24 4.48 1.61 -6.58
N ALA A 25 4.96 1.53 -5.34
CA ALA A 25 4.14 1.71 -4.14
C ALA A 25 3.57 3.14 -4.06
N GLN A 26 4.37 4.14 -4.43
CA GLN A 26 3.95 5.53 -4.56
C GLN A 26 2.80 5.70 -5.55
N ALA A 27 2.86 5.04 -6.71
CA ALA A 27 1.78 5.09 -7.70
C ALA A 27 0.47 4.48 -7.19
N ASN A 28 0.55 3.37 -6.45
CA ASN A 28 -0.64 2.76 -5.84
C ASN A 28 -1.26 3.66 -4.77
N PHE A 29 -0.41 4.34 -3.99
CA PHE A 29 -0.88 5.30 -3.01
C PHE A 29 -1.56 6.51 -3.64
N GLN A 30 -1.02 7.08 -4.73
CA GLN A 30 -1.69 8.15 -5.46
C GLN A 30 -3.08 7.72 -5.95
N GLY A 31 -3.21 6.47 -6.42
CA GLY A 31 -4.49 5.89 -6.78
C GLY A 31 -5.45 5.76 -5.58
N PHE A 32 -4.93 5.44 -4.40
CA PHE A 32 -5.72 5.37 -3.17
C PHE A 32 -6.18 6.75 -2.70
N ASP A 33 -5.32 7.77 -2.68
CA ASP A 33 -5.71 9.15 -2.35
C ASP A 33 -6.82 9.62 -3.28
N GLN A 34 -6.66 9.43 -4.60
CA GLN A 34 -7.73 9.73 -5.56
C GLN A 34 -9.03 8.98 -5.24
N GLN A 35 -8.96 7.69 -4.89
CA GLN A 35 -10.15 6.91 -4.50
C GLN A 35 -10.81 7.45 -3.23
N VAL A 36 -10.03 7.87 -2.23
CA VAL A 36 -10.55 8.50 -1.02
C VAL A 36 -11.29 9.77 -1.40
N GLN A 37 -10.67 10.66 -2.17
CA GLN A 37 -11.25 11.93 -2.61
C GLN A 37 -12.56 11.72 -3.40
N GLU A 38 -12.60 10.73 -4.30
CA GLU A 38 -13.79 10.39 -5.07
C GLU A 38 -14.94 9.82 -4.21
N GLN A 39 -14.60 9.24 -3.05
CA GLN A 39 -15.57 8.60 -2.15
C GLN A 39 -16.08 9.53 -1.04
N LEU A 40 -15.39 10.64 -0.77
CA LEU A 40 -15.78 11.63 0.25
C LEU A 40 -17.28 12.02 0.20
N PRO A 41 -17.89 12.31 -0.98
CA PRO A 41 -19.29 12.73 -1.02
C PRO A 41 -20.29 11.65 -0.60
N ASP A 42 -19.90 10.37 -0.70
CA ASP A 42 -20.74 9.21 -0.42
C ASP A 42 -20.58 8.71 1.03
N LEU A 43 -19.72 9.34 1.85
CA LEU A 43 -19.44 8.85 3.19
C LEU A 43 -20.62 9.08 4.14
N PRO A 44 -21.01 8.06 4.91
CA PRO A 44 -22.05 8.22 5.90
C PRO A 44 -21.51 8.97 7.12
N THR A 45 -22.33 9.84 7.73
CA THR A 45 -22.00 10.52 8.99
C THR A 45 -22.06 9.58 10.21
N THR A 46 -22.69 8.41 10.07
CA THR A 46 -22.77 7.38 11.12
C THR A 46 -22.65 5.98 10.55
N GLY A 47 -22.03 5.06 11.29
CA GLY A 47 -21.89 3.68 10.86
C GLY A 47 -20.79 3.50 9.80
N PHE A 48 -19.77 4.36 9.84
CA PHE A 48 -18.68 4.37 8.87
C PHE A 48 -17.96 3.02 8.75
N ARG A 49 -17.68 2.35 9.87
CA ARG A 49 -17.06 1.03 9.86
C ARG A 49 -17.86 0.02 9.05
N ASP A 50 -19.15 -0.09 9.32
CA ASP A 50 -20.03 -1.04 8.62
C ASP A 50 -20.14 -0.71 7.13
N PHE A 51 -20.14 0.58 6.80
CA PHE A 51 -20.05 1.02 5.41
C PHE A 51 -18.77 0.49 4.74
N VAL A 52 -17.59 0.68 5.33
CA VAL A 52 -16.31 0.19 4.76
C VAL A 52 -16.34 -1.33 4.58
N VAL A 53 -16.81 -2.08 5.57
CA VAL A 53 -16.90 -3.56 5.53
C VAL A 53 -17.84 -4.03 4.42
N GLN A 54 -19.03 -3.46 4.31
CA GLN A 54 -20.08 -3.94 3.39
C GLN A 54 -19.87 -3.47 1.95
N SER A 55 -19.30 -2.28 1.78
CA SER A 55 -19.12 -1.68 0.45
C SER A 55 -17.76 -1.97 -0.16
N HIS A 56 -16.81 -2.52 0.62
CA HIS A 56 -15.42 -2.73 0.24
C HIS A 56 -14.73 -1.45 -0.28
N ARG A 57 -15.21 -0.29 0.15
CA ARG A 57 -14.68 1.02 -0.21
C ARG A 57 -13.27 1.19 0.35
N PHE A 58 -12.50 2.08 -0.25
CA PHE A 58 -11.07 2.34 0.03
C PHE A 58 -10.10 1.16 -0.23
N GLY A 59 -10.55 -0.10 -0.25
CA GLY A 59 -9.71 -1.25 -0.57
C GLY A 59 -9.80 -1.65 -2.04
N GLY A 60 -8.78 -1.35 -2.85
CA GLY A 60 -8.74 -1.72 -4.27
C GLY A 60 -8.92 -3.23 -4.55
N ALA A 61 -8.66 -4.09 -3.56
CA ALA A 61 -9.13 -5.47 -3.59
C ALA A 61 -9.70 -5.96 -2.24
N GLY A 62 -10.39 -5.07 -1.53
CA GLY A 62 -11.25 -5.40 -0.39
C GLY A 62 -10.73 -4.97 0.98
N SER A 63 -11.52 -5.34 1.99
CA SER A 63 -11.26 -5.09 3.41
C SER A 63 -10.94 -6.41 4.10
N LEU A 64 -9.97 -6.39 5.00
CA LEU A 64 -9.58 -7.48 5.89
C LEU A 64 -10.15 -7.30 7.30
N ILE A 65 -11.01 -6.29 7.50
CA ILE A 65 -11.73 -6.08 8.75
C ILE A 65 -12.54 -7.34 9.09
N ASP A 66 -12.57 -7.70 10.37
CA ASP A 66 -13.24 -8.90 10.92
C ASP A 66 -12.62 -10.24 10.54
N LEU A 67 -11.55 -10.28 9.74
CA LEU A 67 -10.80 -11.49 9.49
C LEU A 67 -9.89 -11.83 10.67
N THR A 68 -9.79 -13.12 10.97
CA THR A 68 -8.80 -13.62 11.94
C THR A 68 -7.39 -13.49 11.39
N GLU A 69 -6.38 -13.50 12.27
CA GLU A 69 -4.98 -13.51 11.85
C GLU A 69 -4.66 -14.65 10.85
N ALA A 70 -5.29 -15.82 11.03
CA ALA A 70 -5.11 -16.95 10.13
C ALA A 70 -5.69 -16.68 8.73
N GLU A 71 -6.87 -16.06 8.67
CA GLU A 71 -7.51 -15.68 7.40
C GLU A 71 -6.78 -14.53 6.73
N ILE A 72 -6.31 -13.53 7.50
CA ILE A 72 -5.44 -12.45 7.00
C ILE A 72 -4.17 -13.07 6.41
N ARG A 73 -3.54 -14.02 7.10
CA ARG A 73 -2.34 -14.70 6.60
C ARG A 73 -2.61 -15.48 5.31
N GLU A 74 -3.75 -16.16 5.20
CA GLU A 74 -4.14 -16.89 3.99
C GLU A 74 -4.44 -15.95 2.82
N ASP A 75 -5.23 -14.90 3.05
CA ASP A 75 -5.51 -13.86 2.04
C ASP A 75 -4.22 -13.17 1.61
N ALA A 76 -3.32 -12.91 2.56
CA ALA A 76 -2.05 -12.25 2.30
C ALA A 76 -1.15 -13.02 1.33
N TYR A 77 -1.15 -14.37 1.38
CA TYR A 77 -0.47 -15.20 0.39
C TYR A 77 -1.09 -15.12 -1.01
N SER A 78 -2.35 -14.70 -1.11
CA SER A 78 -3.09 -14.54 -2.36
C SER A 78 -3.13 -13.10 -2.87
N LEU A 79 -2.56 -12.15 -2.12
CA LEU A 79 -2.61 -10.73 -2.46
C LEU A 79 -2.03 -10.48 -3.84
N GLN A 80 -2.87 -9.90 -4.69
CA GLN A 80 -2.39 -9.31 -5.93
C GLN A 80 -1.53 -8.09 -5.59
N TYR A 81 -0.38 -8.02 -6.25
CA TYR A 81 0.60 -6.97 -6.06
C TYR A 81 0.02 -5.58 -6.35
N GLY A 82 0.48 -4.58 -5.61
CA GLY A 82 0.10 -3.19 -5.81
C GLY A 82 -1.33 -2.86 -5.37
N THR A 83 -1.91 -3.70 -4.51
CA THR A 83 -3.27 -3.48 -4.01
C THR A 83 -3.25 -2.91 -2.61
N THR A 84 -4.10 -1.91 -2.38
CA THR A 84 -4.41 -1.42 -1.04
C THR A 84 -5.44 -2.33 -0.39
N ARG A 85 -5.26 -2.58 0.90
CA ARG A 85 -6.23 -3.28 1.76
C ARG A 85 -6.50 -2.46 2.99
N ILE A 86 -7.72 -2.56 3.49
CA ILE A 86 -8.11 -1.96 4.76
C ILE A 86 -8.02 -3.02 5.86
N LEU A 87 -7.29 -2.71 6.93
CA LEU A 87 -7.13 -3.58 8.10
C LEU A 87 -8.16 -3.25 9.16
N GLU A 88 -8.36 -1.96 9.41
CA GLU A 88 -9.27 -1.48 10.43
C GLU A 88 -10.01 -0.23 9.95
N ALA A 89 -11.23 -0.07 10.43
CA ALA A 89 -11.99 1.17 10.29
C ALA A 89 -12.70 1.46 11.60
N SER A 90 -12.61 2.70 12.04
CA SER A 90 -13.26 3.19 13.26
C SER A 90 -13.91 4.53 13.01
N GLN A 91 -14.82 4.87 13.92
CA GLN A 91 -15.47 6.17 13.97
C GLN A 91 -15.51 6.62 15.42
N ASP A 92 -15.07 7.85 15.68
CA ASP A 92 -15.21 8.55 16.95
C ASP A 92 -15.91 9.88 16.66
N ASP A 93 -17.15 10.02 17.15
CA ASP A 93 -18.07 11.10 16.79
C ASP A 93 -18.17 11.31 15.25
N ASP A 94 -17.75 12.46 14.75
CA ASP A 94 -17.73 12.88 13.34
C ASP A 94 -16.44 12.52 12.61
N ILE A 95 -15.45 11.94 13.30
CA ILE A 95 -14.16 11.58 12.72
C ILE A 95 -14.11 10.09 12.45
N ALA A 96 -13.87 9.73 11.20
CA ALA A 96 -13.55 8.38 10.78
C ALA A 96 -12.04 8.18 10.66
N THR A 97 -11.56 7.00 11.04
CA THR A 97 -10.18 6.60 10.81
C THR A 97 -10.16 5.25 10.09
N VAL A 98 -9.31 5.15 9.08
CA VAL A 98 -9.05 3.92 8.32
C VAL A 98 -7.59 3.56 8.48
N LEU A 99 -7.29 2.35 8.95
CA LEU A 99 -5.95 1.77 8.88
C LEU A 99 -5.86 0.92 7.61
N GLY A 100 -4.97 1.28 6.72
CA GLY A 100 -4.69 0.54 5.50
C GLY A 100 -3.24 0.09 5.39
N PHE A 101 -2.98 -0.80 4.44
CA PHE A 101 -1.62 -1.06 3.99
C PHE A 101 -1.55 -1.15 2.47
N VAL A 102 -0.37 -0.84 1.95
CA VAL A 102 -0.01 -1.00 0.54
C VAL A 102 1.17 -1.95 0.41
N SER A 103 1.13 -2.83 -0.59
CA SER A 103 2.25 -3.69 -0.95
C SER A 103 2.81 -3.30 -2.33
N GLY A 104 4.13 -3.28 -2.47
CA GLY A 104 4.84 -3.07 -3.74
C GLY A 104 5.90 -4.15 -3.95
N TYR A 105 6.28 -4.45 -5.19
CA TYR A 105 7.31 -5.45 -5.46
C TYR A 105 8.60 -4.80 -5.94
N TYR A 106 9.73 -5.45 -5.63
CA TYR A 106 10.94 -5.26 -6.40
C TYR A 106 11.60 -6.58 -6.77
N GLU A 107 12.13 -6.59 -7.98
CA GLU A 107 12.95 -7.69 -8.46
C GLU A 107 14.38 -7.51 -7.95
N THR A 108 14.79 -8.35 -7.02
CA THR A 108 16.21 -8.47 -6.69
C THR A 108 16.89 -9.37 -7.72
N GLY A 109 17.70 -8.75 -8.58
CA GLY A 109 18.73 -9.43 -9.36
C GLY A 109 18.75 -9.14 -10.86
N GLY A 110 19.97 -9.08 -11.42
CA GLY A 110 20.21 -9.25 -12.85
C GLY A 110 20.75 -10.65 -13.12
N GLY A 111 20.18 -11.37 -14.09
CA GLY A 111 20.60 -12.73 -14.49
C GLY A 111 19.47 -13.78 -14.42
N TRP A 112 19.82 -15.07 -14.30
CA TRP A 112 18.89 -16.21 -14.39
C TRP A 112 18.09 -16.51 -13.10
N SER A 113 18.32 -15.78 -12.03
CA SER A 113 17.61 -15.94 -10.75
C SER A 113 16.98 -14.62 -10.34
N TYR A 114 15.68 -14.48 -10.61
CA TYR A 114 14.85 -13.43 -10.06
C TYR A 114 14.43 -13.84 -8.65
N LYS A 115 14.71 -13.00 -7.67
CA LYS A 115 14.12 -13.10 -6.34
C LYS A 115 13.19 -11.91 -6.16
N GLN A 116 11.91 -12.17 -5.96
CA GLN A 116 10.96 -11.12 -5.63
C GLN A 116 11.09 -10.82 -4.15
N ALA A 117 11.24 -9.55 -3.83
CA ALA A 117 11.06 -9.01 -2.49
C ALA A 117 9.87 -8.05 -2.56
N THR A 118 9.17 -7.90 -1.45
CA THR A 118 8.04 -6.99 -1.32
C THR A 118 8.47 -5.81 -0.44
N VAL A 119 7.84 -4.66 -0.63
CA VAL A 119 7.89 -3.54 0.30
C VAL A 119 6.49 -3.32 0.82
N PHE A 120 6.38 -3.04 2.11
CA PHE A 120 5.10 -2.78 2.75
C PHE A 120 5.16 -1.47 3.53
N SER A 121 4.01 -0.82 3.58
CA SER A 121 3.79 0.36 4.40
C SER A 121 2.35 0.37 4.88
N CYS A 122 2.18 0.59 6.19
CA CYS A 122 0.89 0.81 6.81
C CYS A 122 0.68 2.29 7.06
N PHE A 123 -0.56 2.73 6.91
CA PHE A 123 -0.92 4.14 7.03
C PHE A 123 -2.32 4.26 7.65
N THR A 124 -2.56 5.38 8.31
CA THR A 124 -3.91 5.79 8.68
C THR A 124 -4.39 6.93 7.79
N VAL A 125 -5.69 6.95 7.52
CA VAL A 125 -6.40 8.09 6.95
C VAL A 125 -7.43 8.55 7.97
N SER A 126 -7.39 9.82 8.33
CA SER A 126 -8.43 10.45 9.14
C SER A 126 -9.34 11.29 8.25
N LEU A 127 -10.64 11.14 8.43
CA LEU A 127 -11.69 11.76 7.62
C LEU A 127 -12.67 12.47 8.55
N ASP A 128 -13.08 13.67 8.16
CA ASP A 128 -14.17 14.42 8.76
C ASP A 128 -15.43 14.05 7.99
N LEU A 129 -16.37 13.36 8.65
CA LEU A 129 -17.57 12.83 8.02
C LEU A 129 -18.64 13.90 7.80
N ASP A 130 -18.68 14.93 8.65
CA ASP A 130 -19.63 16.02 8.56
C ASP A 130 -19.24 16.99 7.44
N ASP A 131 -17.96 17.37 7.38
CA ASP A 131 -17.42 18.23 6.32
C ASP A 131 -16.97 17.46 5.07
N GLN A 132 -17.07 16.13 5.09
CA GLN A 132 -16.68 15.22 4.00
C GLN A 132 -15.30 15.54 3.43
N ARG A 133 -14.29 15.61 4.28
CA ARG A 133 -12.91 15.96 3.89
C ARG A 133 -11.88 15.08 4.56
N VAL A 134 -10.71 15.00 3.94
CA VAL A 134 -9.55 14.36 4.57
C VAL A 134 -8.95 15.30 5.60
N LEU A 135 -8.73 14.78 6.80
CA LEU A 135 -8.04 15.46 7.90
C LEU A 135 -6.53 15.20 7.88
N GLY A 136 -6.11 13.99 7.51
CA GLY A 136 -4.70 13.63 7.47
C GLY A 136 -4.42 12.22 6.97
N PHE A 137 -3.16 12.00 6.59
CA PHE A 137 -2.58 10.71 6.28
C PHE A 137 -1.29 10.54 7.10
N ASP A 138 -1.22 9.51 7.92
CA ASP A 138 -0.12 9.31 8.85
C ASP A 138 0.52 7.92 8.73
N ASP A 139 1.80 7.86 9.06
CA ASP A 139 2.55 6.61 9.28
C ASP A 139 1.87 5.79 10.39
N ALA A 140 1.73 4.48 10.18
CA ALA A 140 1.13 3.58 11.16
C ALA A 140 1.94 2.30 11.31
N ASP A 141 1.94 1.75 12.53
CA ASP A 141 2.47 0.41 12.77
C ASP A 141 1.55 -0.63 12.10
N CYS A 142 2.16 -1.60 11.41
CA CYS A 142 1.39 -2.71 10.87
C CYS A 142 0.92 -3.65 11.99
N THR A 143 -0.12 -4.44 11.73
CA THR A 143 -0.54 -5.46 12.68
C THR A 143 0.44 -6.64 12.66
N ASP A 144 0.59 -7.35 13.79
CA ASP A 144 1.43 -8.57 13.89
C ASP A 144 1.08 -9.63 12.83
N ALA A 145 -0.20 -9.69 12.44
CA ALA A 145 -0.69 -10.57 11.38
C ALA A 145 -0.02 -10.27 10.03
N ILE A 146 0.05 -8.98 9.66
CA ILE A 146 0.75 -8.52 8.47
C ILE A 146 2.25 -8.74 8.64
N TYR A 147 2.84 -8.36 9.78
CA TYR A 147 4.25 -8.59 10.06
C TYR A 147 4.67 -10.05 9.90
N ALA A 148 3.85 -11.01 10.32
CA ALA A 148 4.16 -12.43 10.16
C ALA A 148 4.31 -12.83 8.68
N VAL A 149 3.55 -12.20 7.79
CA VAL A 149 3.63 -12.42 6.33
C VAL A 149 4.80 -11.65 5.72
N THR A 150 4.99 -10.40 6.14
CA THR A 150 6.00 -9.48 5.60
C THR A 150 7.38 -9.62 6.23
N SER A 151 7.56 -10.50 7.22
CA SER A 151 8.82 -10.74 7.95
C SER A 151 10.05 -11.11 7.10
N ARG A 152 9.87 -11.28 5.78
CA ARG A 152 10.94 -11.55 4.81
C ARG A 152 11.29 -10.35 3.93
N ASP A 153 10.64 -9.23 4.14
CA ASP A 153 10.55 -8.08 3.24
C ASP A 153 10.95 -6.77 3.94
N ASP A 154 11.24 -5.72 3.16
CA ASP A 154 11.67 -4.43 3.71
C ASP A 154 10.47 -3.55 4.09
N GLU A 155 10.50 -3.01 5.30
CA GLU A 155 9.56 -1.99 5.75
C GLU A 155 9.97 -0.62 5.22
N VAL A 156 8.98 0.12 4.74
CA VAL A 156 9.17 1.49 4.26
C VAL A 156 8.21 2.40 5.02
N PRO A 157 8.72 3.44 5.69
CA PRO A 157 7.84 4.43 6.30
C PRO A 157 7.00 5.11 5.21
N PHE A 158 5.73 5.31 5.48
CA PHE A 158 4.76 5.97 4.64
C PHE A 158 5.26 7.34 4.15
N SER A 159 5.96 8.09 5.00
CA SER A 159 6.61 9.35 4.62
C SER A 159 7.62 9.24 3.46
N GLU A 160 8.23 8.08 3.21
CA GLU A 160 9.04 7.82 2.00
C GLU A 160 8.17 7.54 0.76
N LEU A 161 6.91 7.10 0.95
CA LEU A 161 5.94 6.87 -0.13
C LEU A 161 5.13 8.12 -0.47
N VAL A 162 4.97 9.05 0.46
CA VAL A 162 4.11 10.22 0.24
C VAL A 162 4.75 11.48 0.81
N PRO A 163 5.85 11.95 0.19
CA PRO A 163 6.69 13.01 0.78
C PRO A 163 6.00 14.39 0.91
N ASP A 164 4.80 14.58 0.34
CA ASP A 164 4.09 15.87 0.29
C ASP A 164 2.70 15.88 0.97
N LEU A 165 2.18 14.76 1.49
CA LEU A 165 0.86 14.72 2.17
C LEU A 165 0.93 14.74 3.70
N SER A 166 2.12 14.63 4.28
CA SER A 166 2.37 14.69 5.73
C SER A 166 2.43 16.13 6.29
N ARG A 167 1.75 17.09 5.65
CA ARG A 167 1.78 18.52 5.99
C ARG A 167 0.41 19.15 6.14
#